data_AF-A0AAV5YLP5-F1
#
_entry.id   AF-A0AAV5YLP5-F1
#
_cell.length_a   1.000
_cell.length_b   1.000
_cell.length_c   1.000
_cell.angle_alpha   90.00
_cell.angle_beta   90.00
_cell.angle_gamma   90.00
#
_symmetry.space_group_name_H-M   'P 1'
#
loop_
_entity.id
_entity.type
_entity.pdbx_description
1 polymer ?
#
loop_
_entity_poly.entity_id
_entity_poly.type
_entity_poly.pdbx_seq_one_letter_code
_entity_poly.pdbx_strand_id
1 'polypeptide(L)'
;HVDYTLLRLGDSFHTQGFYARESHLFHQLVTDGGILMASLEEQLARMERTANDLAAAIKGVPDAALGKRPDDKSWSAKETLCHLRDTEESFMQRFQAIMEMDEPRFLAAEPDRWAVERQYQRNDAGEALTAFRTRRVETLRFLHGLRPEHWDRGGVHATRGRMTVKDFVALIAWHDDNHLDQLKRALDGKP
;
A
#
# COMPACT_ATOMS: atom_id res chain seq x y z
N HIS A 1 -26.16 -21.45 15.13
CA HIS A 1 -26.46 -21.52 13.69
C HIS A 1 -26.63 -20.09 13.23
N VAL A 2 -25.65 -19.52 12.51
CA VAL A 2 -25.74 -18.14 12.02
C VAL A 2 -26.07 -18.21 10.54
N ASP A 3 -27.21 -17.64 10.20
CA ASP A 3 -27.82 -17.63 8.87
C ASP A 3 -27.26 -16.47 8.05
N TYR A 4 -26.75 -16.78 6.85
CA TYR A 4 -26.13 -15.84 5.91
C TYR A 4 -27.13 -15.20 4.92
N THR A 5 -28.43 -15.44 5.06
CA THR A 5 -29.45 -14.92 4.13
C THR A 5 -29.75 -13.42 4.25
N LEU A 6 -29.10 -12.69 5.17
CA LEU A 6 -29.18 -11.23 5.28
C LEU A 6 -28.05 -10.47 4.58
N LEU A 7 -27.24 -11.14 3.75
CA LEU A 7 -26.34 -10.48 2.78
C LEU A 7 -27.13 -9.79 1.64
N ARG A 8 -28.02 -8.86 2.00
CA ARG A 8 -28.27 -7.70 1.14
C ARG A 8 -27.05 -6.81 1.33
N LEU A 9 -26.04 -7.01 0.47
CA LEU A 9 -24.88 -6.13 0.34
C LEU A 9 -25.39 -4.75 -0.13
N GLY A 10 -25.89 -3.96 0.82
CA GLY A 10 -26.25 -2.57 0.62
C GLY A 10 -25.00 -1.72 0.69
N ASP A 11 -24.64 -1.12 -0.44
CA ASP A 11 -23.95 0.17 -0.57
C ASP A 11 -22.78 0.47 0.39
N SER A 12 -21.82 -0.46 0.55
CA SER A 12 -20.53 -0.14 1.21
C SER A 12 -19.30 -0.30 0.33
N PHE A 13 -19.44 -0.55 -0.97
CA PHE A 13 -18.31 -0.60 -1.90
C PHE A 13 -17.89 0.78 -2.45
N HIS A 14 -18.38 1.87 -1.86
CA HIS A 14 -18.01 3.22 -2.26
C HIS A 14 -16.73 3.67 -1.54
N THR A 15 -15.57 3.23 -2.01
CA THR A 15 -14.35 4.03 -1.83
C THR A 15 -14.50 5.26 -2.73
N GLN A 16 -15.11 6.34 -2.24
CA GLN A 16 -15.07 7.62 -2.93
C GLN A 16 -13.74 8.30 -2.60
N GLY A 17 -12.91 8.59 -3.62
CA GLY A 17 -11.68 9.35 -3.41
C GLY A 17 -10.44 8.73 -4.06
N PHE A 18 -9.29 8.99 -3.45
CA PHE A 18 -7.96 8.67 -3.97
C PHE A 18 -7.78 7.16 -4.24
N TYR A 19 -8.25 6.27 -3.35
CA TYR A 19 -8.06 4.83 -3.50
C TYR A 19 -8.78 4.21 -4.71
N ALA A 20 -9.99 4.68 -5.05
CA ALA A 20 -10.67 4.23 -6.27
C ALA A 20 -9.89 4.64 -7.53
N ARG A 21 -9.27 5.83 -7.51
CA ARG A 21 -8.37 6.25 -8.58
C ARG A 21 -7.11 5.39 -8.61
N GLU A 22 -6.48 5.13 -7.47
CA GLU A 22 -5.29 4.27 -7.37
C GLU A 22 -5.55 2.86 -7.91
N SER A 23 -6.64 2.22 -7.49
CA SER A 23 -7.00 0.88 -7.94
C SER A 23 -7.31 0.83 -9.44
N HIS A 24 -7.88 1.91 -10.01
CA HIS A 24 -8.15 2.01 -11.44
C HIS A 24 -6.88 2.26 -12.26
N LEU A 25 -6.01 3.18 -11.81
CA LEU A 25 -4.73 3.51 -12.44
C LEU A 25 -3.79 2.30 -12.46
N PHE A 26 -3.70 1.56 -11.34
CA PHE A 26 -2.94 0.32 -11.31
C PHE A 26 -3.48 -0.71 -12.31
N HIS A 27 -4.81 -0.87 -12.38
CA HIS A 27 -5.40 -1.83 -13.34
C HIS A 27 -5.05 -1.45 -14.77
N GLN A 28 -5.22 -0.18 -15.17
CA GLN A 28 -4.83 0.30 -16.51
C GLN A 28 -3.35 0.04 -16.79
N LEU A 29 -2.47 0.36 -15.84
CA LEU A 29 -1.02 0.24 -16.01
C LEU A 29 -0.51 -1.21 -16.02
N VAL A 30 -1.20 -2.15 -15.37
CA VAL A 30 -0.88 -3.57 -15.38
C VAL A 30 -1.49 -4.29 -16.58
N THR A 31 -2.71 -3.95 -17.01
CA THR A 31 -3.35 -4.60 -18.16
C THR A 31 -2.86 -4.08 -19.51
N ASP A 32 -2.42 -2.82 -19.60
CA ASP A 32 -1.94 -2.23 -20.87
C ASP A 32 -0.40 -2.31 -21.04
N GLY A 33 0.28 -3.12 -20.22
CA GLY A 33 1.72 -3.40 -20.40
C GLY A 33 2.69 -2.31 -19.91
N GLY A 34 2.21 -1.24 -19.26
CA GLY A 34 3.03 -0.12 -18.81
C GLY A 34 3.91 -0.41 -17.59
N ILE A 35 3.43 -1.21 -16.64
CA ILE A 35 4.22 -1.68 -15.47
C ILE A 35 5.10 -2.89 -15.81
N LEU A 36 4.83 -3.57 -16.93
CA LEU A 36 5.63 -4.69 -17.45
C LEU A 36 7.02 -4.27 -17.99
N MET A 37 7.37 -2.98 -17.97
CA MET A 37 8.69 -2.52 -18.45
C MET A 37 9.79 -2.55 -17.39
N ALA A 38 9.47 -2.39 -16.09
CA ALA A 38 10.48 -2.43 -15.04
C ALA A 38 10.73 -3.88 -14.59
N SER A 39 11.98 -4.29 -14.62
CA SER A 39 12.44 -5.57 -14.11
C SER A 39 12.14 -5.74 -12.61
N LEU A 40 12.06 -6.98 -12.16
CA LEU A 40 11.89 -7.29 -10.72
C LEU A 40 13.01 -6.65 -9.88
N GLU A 41 14.24 -6.61 -10.41
CA GLU A 41 15.37 -5.96 -9.76
C GLU A 41 15.14 -4.45 -9.57
N GLU A 42 14.65 -3.76 -10.60
CA GLU A 42 14.32 -2.33 -10.50
C GLU A 42 13.18 -2.05 -9.52
N GLN A 43 12.19 -2.94 -9.45
CA GLN A 43 11.08 -2.83 -8.50
C GLN A 43 11.56 -2.99 -7.05
N LEU A 44 12.40 -4.00 -6.77
CA LEU A 44 13.00 -4.20 -5.46
C LEU A 44 13.91 -3.02 -5.07
N ALA A 45 14.71 -2.52 -6.03
CA ALA A 45 15.56 -1.36 -5.80
C ALA A 45 14.75 -0.10 -5.50
N ARG A 46 13.56 0.09 -6.10
CA ARG A 46 12.63 1.18 -5.75
C ARG A 46 12.12 1.00 -4.32
N MET A 47 11.65 -0.19 -3.96
CA MET A 47 11.19 -0.51 -2.61
C MET A 47 12.27 -0.28 -1.53
N GLU A 48 13.54 -0.56 -1.84
CA GLU A 48 14.68 -0.31 -0.94
C GLU A 48 14.88 1.19 -0.63
N ARG A 49 14.60 2.07 -1.59
CA ARG A 49 14.82 3.51 -1.45
C ARG A 49 13.65 4.25 -0.79
N THR A 50 12.43 3.72 -0.86
CA THR A 50 11.20 4.39 -0.39
C THR A 50 11.33 5.00 0.99
N ALA A 51 11.82 4.24 1.99
CA ALA A 51 11.93 4.74 3.36
C ALA A 51 12.93 5.91 3.50
N ASN A 52 13.96 5.96 2.67
CA ASN A 52 14.92 7.07 2.63
C ASN A 52 14.33 8.29 1.92
N ASP A 53 13.60 8.08 0.84
CA ASP A 53 12.97 9.16 0.08
C ASP A 53 11.87 9.85 0.89
N LEU A 54 11.07 9.08 1.63
CA LEU A 54 10.09 9.60 2.60
C LEU A 54 10.78 10.40 3.72
N ALA A 55 11.85 9.85 4.30
CA ALA A 55 12.61 10.53 5.35
C ALA A 55 13.21 11.86 4.86
N ALA A 56 13.71 11.89 3.63
CA ALA A 56 14.22 13.10 3.01
C ALA A 56 13.12 14.13 2.78
N ALA A 57 11.94 13.70 2.32
CA ALA A 57 10.80 14.58 2.03
C ALA A 57 10.25 15.29 3.28
N ILE A 58 10.25 14.63 4.44
CA ILE A 58 9.72 15.22 5.69
C ILE A 58 10.79 15.86 6.58
N LYS A 59 12.07 15.85 6.15
CA LYS A 59 13.19 16.31 6.98
C LYS A 59 13.02 17.77 7.40
N GLY A 60 12.99 18.01 8.71
CA GLY A 60 12.85 19.36 9.28
C GLY A 60 11.44 19.93 9.25
N VAL A 61 10.45 19.15 8.80
CA VAL A 61 9.03 19.56 8.85
C VAL A 61 8.46 19.18 10.23
N PRO A 62 7.87 20.11 10.98
CA PRO A 62 7.26 19.79 12.27
C PRO A 62 6.03 18.91 12.09
N ASP A 63 5.79 18.00 13.03
CA ASP A 63 4.69 17.02 12.97
C ASP A 63 3.30 17.66 12.79
N ALA A 64 3.07 18.84 13.38
CA ALA A 64 1.84 19.61 13.19
C ALA A 64 1.62 20.01 11.71
N ALA A 65 2.68 20.34 10.97
CA ALA A 65 2.58 20.63 9.54
C ALA A 65 2.37 19.35 8.72
N LEU A 66 2.98 18.23 9.13
CA LEU A 66 2.76 16.91 8.50
C LEU A 66 1.30 16.43 8.62
N GLY A 67 0.60 16.84 9.67
CA GLY A 67 -0.83 16.53 9.88
C GLY A 67 -1.79 17.43 9.09
N LYS A 68 -1.32 18.52 8.47
CA LYS A 68 -2.21 19.43 7.74
C LYS A 68 -2.67 18.80 6.44
N ARG A 69 -3.99 18.63 6.27
CA ARG A 69 -4.58 18.20 5.00
C ARG A 69 -4.65 19.37 4.01
N PRO A 70 -4.43 19.13 2.70
CA PRO A 70 -4.62 20.15 1.66
C PRO A 70 -6.08 20.59 1.50
N ASP A 71 -7.01 19.63 1.63
CA ASP A 71 -8.45 19.83 1.60
C ASP A 71 -9.16 18.73 2.42
N ASP A 72 -10.48 18.73 2.45
CA ASP A 72 -11.27 17.77 3.23
C ASP A 72 -11.26 16.33 2.68
N LYS A 73 -10.78 16.13 1.45
CA LYS A 73 -10.85 14.86 0.70
C LYS A 73 -9.47 14.20 0.53
N SER A 74 -8.39 14.96 0.65
CA SER A 74 -7.02 14.48 0.52
C SER A 74 -6.37 14.22 1.88
N TRP A 75 -5.57 13.17 1.94
CA TRP A 75 -4.76 12.87 3.12
C TRP A 75 -3.62 13.88 3.31
N SER A 76 -3.27 14.09 4.58
CA SER A 76 -2.05 14.76 4.98
C SER A 76 -0.82 13.86 4.79
N ALA A 77 0.38 14.44 4.81
CA ALA A 77 1.63 13.68 4.76
C ALA A 77 1.71 12.63 5.88
N LYS A 78 1.24 12.96 7.09
CA LYS A 78 1.16 12.06 8.24
C LYS A 78 0.28 10.84 7.97
N GLU A 79 -0.89 11.06 7.40
CA GLU A 79 -1.82 9.98 7.07
C GLU A 79 -1.26 9.06 5.99
N THR A 80 -0.59 9.63 4.99
CA THR A 80 0.11 8.85 3.97
C THR A 80 1.21 7.96 4.57
N LEU A 81 1.99 8.46 5.54
CA LEU A 81 2.99 7.65 6.24
C LEU A 81 2.37 6.51 7.05
N CYS A 82 1.27 6.79 7.77
CA CYS A 82 0.54 5.76 8.52
C CYS A 82 -0.05 4.70 7.60
N HIS A 83 -0.57 5.11 6.44
CA HIS A 83 -1.08 4.21 5.43
C HIS A 83 0.01 3.29 4.89
N LEU A 84 1.16 3.83 4.48
CA LEU A 84 2.30 3.04 3.99
C LEU A 84 2.77 2.01 5.03
N ARG A 85 2.88 2.42 6.30
CA ARG A 85 3.20 1.52 7.42
C ARG A 85 2.23 0.34 7.48
N ASP A 86 0.93 0.61 7.38
CA ASP A 86 -0.13 -0.38 7.56
C ASP A 86 -0.30 -1.28 6.33
N THR A 87 -0.12 -0.74 5.12
CA THR A 87 -0.13 -1.53 3.89
C THR A 87 1.06 -2.47 3.81
N GLU A 88 2.25 -2.07 4.28
CA GLU A 88 3.44 -2.91 4.31
C GLU A 88 3.20 -4.20 5.11
N GLU A 89 2.59 -4.07 6.29
CA GLU A 89 2.19 -5.21 7.13
C GLU A 89 1.16 -6.09 6.42
N SER A 90 0.16 -5.49 5.77
CA SER A 90 -0.83 -6.22 5.00
C SER A 90 -0.20 -6.99 3.82
N PHE A 91 0.82 -6.45 3.15
CA PHE A 91 1.53 -7.15 2.09
C PHE A 91 2.36 -8.32 2.62
N MET A 92 3.09 -8.14 3.72
CA MET A 92 3.83 -9.23 4.36
C MET A 92 2.93 -10.41 4.72
N GLN A 93 1.75 -10.14 5.31
CA GLN A 93 0.76 -11.17 5.62
C GLN A 93 0.30 -11.93 4.38
N ARG A 94 0.11 -11.25 3.24
CA ARG A 94 -0.23 -11.91 1.97
C ARG A 94 0.90 -12.79 1.47
N PHE A 95 2.14 -12.31 1.53
CA PHE A 95 3.30 -13.11 1.12
C PHE A 95 3.45 -14.38 1.95
N GLN A 96 3.29 -14.28 3.27
CA GLN A 96 3.30 -15.44 4.17
C GLN A 96 2.18 -16.43 3.82
N ALA A 97 0.95 -15.93 3.63
CA ALA A 97 -0.17 -16.78 3.22
C ALA A 97 0.07 -17.48 1.88
N ILE A 98 0.65 -16.80 0.88
CA ILE A 98 1.00 -17.40 -0.43
C ILE A 98 2.05 -18.51 -0.27
N MET A 99 2.94 -18.42 0.73
CA MET A 99 3.92 -19.48 1.00
C MET A 99 3.32 -20.69 1.71
N GLU A 100 2.34 -20.46 2.59
CA GLU A 100 1.73 -21.50 3.43
C GLU A 100 0.52 -22.19 2.78
N MET A 101 -0.15 -21.52 1.85
CA MET A 101 -1.42 -21.99 1.26
C MET A 101 -1.34 -21.98 -0.26
N ASP A 102 -2.12 -22.86 -0.89
CA ASP A 102 -2.35 -22.84 -2.33
C ASP A 102 -3.49 -21.87 -2.66
N GLU A 103 -3.19 -20.86 -3.47
CA GLU A 103 -4.14 -19.86 -3.96
C GLU A 103 -5.04 -19.22 -2.86
N PRO A 104 -4.46 -18.68 -1.75
CA PRO A 104 -5.23 -18.02 -0.71
C PRO A 104 -6.07 -16.87 -1.25
N ARG A 105 -7.23 -16.62 -0.63
CA ARG A 105 -8.15 -15.56 -1.05
C ARG A 105 -7.90 -14.28 -0.24
N PHE A 106 -7.78 -13.15 -0.93
CA PHE A 106 -7.54 -11.85 -0.32
C PHE A 106 -8.71 -10.89 -0.53
N LEU A 107 -9.13 -10.25 0.55
CA LEU A 107 -10.05 -9.13 0.50
C LEU A 107 -9.32 -7.86 0.03
N ALA A 108 -10.08 -6.96 -0.60
CA ALA A 108 -9.58 -5.63 -0.89
C ALA A 108 -9.30 -4.87 0.42
N ALA A 109 -8.25 -4.06 0.42
CA ALA A 109 -8.01 -3.13 1.52
C ALA A 109 -9.07 -2.01 1.46
N GLU A 110 -9.41 -1.46 2.62
CA GLU A 110 -10.25 -0.26 2.76
C GLU A 110 -9.45 0.84 3.45
N PRO A 111 -8.52 1.53 2.75
CA PRO A 111 -7.59 2.42 3.42
C PRO A 111 -8.22 3.63 4.10
N ASP A 112 -9.26 4.21 3.50
CA ASP A 112 -10.00 5.32 4.09
C ASP A 112 -10.64 4.92 5.42
N ARG A 113 -11.14 3.67 5.49
CA ARG A 113 -11.68 3.11 6.72
C ARG A 113 -10.59 2.88 7.76
N TRP A 114 -9.43 2.33 7.37
CA TRP A 114 -8.30 2.16 8.27
C TRP A 114 -7.81 3.50 8.83
N ALA A 115 -7.75 4.54 8.00
CA ALA A 115 -7.33 5.87 8.45
C ALA A 115 -8.21 6.43 9.57
N VAL A 116 -9.53 6.21 9.48
CA VAL A 116 -10.50 6.58 10.51
C VAL A 116 -10.39 5.69 11.74
N GLU A 117 -10.48 4.37 11.57
CA GLU A 117 -10.50 3.39 12.67
C GLU A 117 -9.20 3.41 13.49
N ARG A 118 -8.05 3.60 12.82
CA ARG A 118 -6.72 3.64 13.43
C ARG A 118 -6.25 5.06 13.76
N GLN A 119 -7.12 6.04 13.53
CA GLN A 119 -6.94 7.44 13.92
C GLN A 119 -5.60 8.03 13.43
N TYR A 120 -5.29 7.90 12.14
CA TYR A 120 -3.97 8.28 11.59
C TYR A 120 -3.54 9.71 11.97
N GLN A 121 -4.47 10.67 11.99
CA GLN A 121 -4.20 12.05 12.40
C GLN A 121 -3.65 12.21 13.84
N ARG A 122 -3.92 11.24 14.72
CA ARG A 122 -3.44 11.23 16.11
C ARG A 122 -2.09 10.53 16.28
N ASN A 123 -1.56 9.91 15.23
CA ASN A 123 -0.26 9.23 15.29
C ASN A 123 0.88 10.25 15.17
N ASP A 124 2.08 9.86 15.59
CA ASP A 124 3.31 10.58 15.29
C ASP A 124 3.85 10.15 13.91
N ALA A 125 4.15 11.12 13.05
CA ALA A 125 4.61 10.84 11.69
C ALA A 125 6.00 10.19 11.64
N GLY A 126 6.90 10.55 12.57
CA GLY A 126 8.24 9.98 12.67
C GLY A 126 8.24 8.53 13.15
N GLU A 127 7.37 8.21 14.13
CA GLU A 127 7.14 6.83 14.57
C GLU A 127 6.53 5.98 13.45
N ALA A 128 5.56 6.52 12.71
CA ALA A 128 4.96 5.81 11.57
C ALA A 128 6.00 5.49 10.48
N LEU A 129 6.86 6.46 10.14
CA LEU A 129 7.96 6.26 9.19
C LEU A 129 8.99 5.23 9.71
N THR A 130 9.32 5.27 11.00
CA THR A 130 10.24 4.31 11.62
C THR A 130 9.68 2.89 11.55
N ALA A 131 8.40 2.72 11.88
CA ALA A 131 7.71 1.43 11.78
C ALA A 131 7.64 0.93 10.33
N PHE A 132 7.31 1.79 9.37
CA PHE A 132 7.36 1.46 7.94
C PHE A 132 8.75 0.99 7.50
N ARG A 133 9.80 1.72 7.87
CA ARG A 133 11.19 1.35 7.55
C ARG A 133 11.56 -0.04 8.07
N THR A 134 11.22 -0.34 9.32
CA THR A 134 11.48 -1.66 9.93
C THR A 134 10.76 -2.76 9.16
N ARG A 135 9.46 -2.58 8.89
CA ARG A 135 8.65 -3.54 8.13
C ARG A 135 9.19 -3.74 6.71
N ARG A 136 9.59 -2.66 6.04
CA ARG A 136 10.17 -2.73 4.69
C ARG A 136 11.47 -3.54 4.66
N VAL A 137 12.34 -3.39 5.66
CA VAL A 137 13.56 -4.21 5.76
C VAL A 137 13.21 -5.70 5.93
N GLU A 138 12.17 -6.01 6.70
CA GLU A 138 11.70 -7.39 6.86
C GLU A 138 11.10 -7.96 5.57
N THR A 139 10.27 -7.19 4.86
CA THR A 139 9.70 -7.55 3.56
C THR A 139 10.80 -7.82 2.54
N LEU A 140 11.78 -6.93 2.41
CA LEU A 140 12.88 -7.12 1.46
C LEU A 140 13.72 -8.34 1.81
N ARG A 141 14.01 -8.57 3.10
CA ARG A 141 14.72 -9.79 3.54
C ARG A 141 13.94 -11.05 3.17
N PHE A 142 12.63 -11.05 3.38
CA PHE A 142 11.76 -12.16 3.00
C PHE A 142 11.81 -12.41 1.48
N LEU A 143 11.64 -11.36 0.67
CA LEU A 143 11.62 -11.44 -0.79
C LEU A 143 12.97 -11.92 -1.36
N HIS A 144 14.09 -11.40 -0.84
CA HIS A 144 15.44 -11.83 -1.21
C HIS A 144 15.74 -13.30 -0.82
N GLY A 145 14.99 -13.87 0.14
CA GLY A 145 15.08 -15.27 0.54
C GLY A 145 14.25 -16.24 -0.31
N LEU A 146 13.45 -15.74 -1.26
CA LEU A 146 12.60 -16.59 -2.08
C LEU A 146 13.38 -17.36 -3.16
N ARG A 147 13.00 -18.63 -3.36
CA ARG A 147 13.48 -19.42 -4.50
C ARG A 147 12.81 -18.95 -5.81
N PRO A 148 13.45 -19.16 -6.98
CA PRO A 148 12.87 -18.79 -8.27
C PRO A 148 11.41 -19.25 -8.45
N GLU A 149 11.08 -20.49 -8.05
CA GLU A 149 9.72 -21.04 -8.19
C GLU A 149 8.66 -20.32 -7.33
N HIS A 150 9.07 -19.72 -6.21
CA HIS A 150 8.13 -19.05 -5.29
C HIS A 150 7.56 -17.76 -5.87
N TRP A 151 8.27 -17.13 -6.80
CA TRP A 151 7.86 -15.86 -7.38
C TRP A 151 6.58 -15.98 -8.21
N ASP A 152 6.29 -17.17 -8.77
CA ASP A 152 5.09 -17.45 -9.56
C ASP A 152 3.92 -18.03 -8.73
N ARG A 153 4.15 -18.30 -7.43
CA ARG A 153 3.07 -18.59 -6.48
C ARG A 153 2.21 -17.34 -6.29
N GLY A 154 0.92 -17.55 -6.05
CA GLY A 154 -0.04 -16.45 -5.95
C GLY A 154 -1.26 -16.78 -5.10
N GLY A 155 -2.16 -15.80 -5.03
CA GLY A 155 -3.48 -15.92 -4.42
C GLY A 155 -4.52 -15.13 -5.20
N VAL A 156 -5.79 -15.33 -4.86
CA VAL A 156 -6.93 -14.72 -5.56
C VAL A 156 -7.39 -13.47 -4.81
N HIS A 157 -7.11 -12.30 -5.36
CA HIS A 157 -7.59 -11.01 -4.88
C HIS A 157 -9.03 -10.76 -5.34
N ALA A 158 -9.91 -10.38 -4.42
CA ALA A 158 -11.35 -10.24 -4.66
C ALA A 158 -11.71 -9.35 -5.86
N THR A 159 -10.93 -8.30 -6.11
CA THR A 159 -11.17 -7.35 -7.23
C THR A 159 -10.16 -7.43 -8.37
N ARG A 160 -9.01 -8.09 -8.18
CA ARG A 160 -7.89 -8.09 -9.16
C ARG A 160 -7.65 -9.48 -9.78
N GLY A 161 -8.40 -10.49 -9.36
CA GLY A 161 -8.17 -11.86 -9.79
C GLY A 161 -6.90 -12.43 -9.17
N ARG A 162 -6.28 -13.39 -9.86
CA ARG A 162 -5.06 -14.04 -9.38
C ARG A 162 -3.88 -13.08 -9.45
N MET A 163 -3.17 -12.92 -8.32
CA MET A 163 -1.96 -12.12 -8.21
C MET A 163 -0.82 -12.97 -7.66
N THR A 164 0.30 -13.00 -8.37
CA THR A 164 1.54 -13.66 -7.95
C THR A 164 2.35 -12.79 -6.99
N VAL A 165 3.39 -13.35 -6.38
CA VAL A 165 4.36 -12.58 -5.60
C VAL A 165 4.99 -11.47 -6.45
N LYS A 166 5.33 -11.75 -7.72
CA LYS A 166 5.85 -10.74 -8.67
C LYS A 166 4.85 -9.59 -8.86
N ASP A 167 3.57 -9.90 -9.04
CA ASP A 167 2.52 -8.89 -9.23
C ASP A 167 2.36 -7.99 -8.00
N PHE A 168 2.47 -8.57 -6.80
CA PHE A 168 2.44 -7.80 -5.56
C PHE A 168 3.68 -6.92 -5.38
N VAL A 169 4.88 -7.37 -5.76
CA VAL A 169 6.08 -6.52 -5.73
C VAL A 169 5.96 -5.34 -6.70
N ALA A 170 5.47 -5.58 -7.91
CA ALA A 170 5.19 -4.52 -8.87
C ALA A 170 4.15 -3.53 -8.33
N LEU A 171 3.09 -4.02 -7.67
CA LEU A 171 2.10 -3.20 -6.99
C LEU A 171 2.72 -2.34 -5.89
N ILE A 172 3.53 -2.92 -5.00
CA ILE A 172 4.16 -2.17 -3.89
C ILE A 172 5.06 -1.06 -4.43
N ALA A 173 5.92 -1.36 -5.43
CA ALA A 173 6.83 -0.36 -5.99
C ALA A 173 6.07 0.82 -6.62
N TRP A 174 4.97 0.55 -7.34
CA TRP A 174 4.13 1.61 -7.90
C TRP A 174 3.36 2.38 -6.80
N HIS A 175 2.83 1.66 -5.82
CA HIS A 175 2.07 2.20 -4.69
C HIS A 175 2.90 3.17 -3.85
N ASP A 176 4.15 2.80 -3.56
CA ASP A 176 5.12 3.64 -2.87
C ASP A 176 5.38 4.95 -3.60
N ASP A 177 5.64 4.90 -4.92
CA ASP A 177 5.93 6.10 -5.72
C ASP A 177 4.73 7.05 -5.75
N ASN A 178 3.52 6.49 -5.89
CA ASN A 178 2.30 7.27 -5.89
C ASN A 178 2.06 7.98 -4.54
N HIS A 179 2.34 7.30 -3.43
CA HIS A 179 2.20 7.89 -2.10
C HIS A 179 3.34 8.84 -1.74
N LEU A 180 4.56 8.63 -2.25
CA LEU A 180 5.63 9.60 -2.10
C LEU A 180 5.28 10.91 -2.84
N ASP A 181 4.69 10.83 -4.04
CA ASP A 181 4.17 12.00 -4.75
C ASP A 181 3.01 12.66 -3.98
N GLN A 182 2.05 11.88 -3.50
CA GLN A 182 0.95 12.40 -2.67
C GLN A 182 1.45 13.12 -1.43
N LEU A 183 2.44 12.56 -0.73
CA LEU A 183 3.06 13.17 0.42
C LEU A 183 3.70 14.52 0.06
N LYS A 184 4.46 14.59 -1.04
CA LYS A 184 5.07 15.84 -1.51
C LYS A 184 4.03 16.90 -1.86
N ARG A 185 2.96 16.53 -2.58
CA ARG A 185 1.84 17.43 -2.88
C ARG A 185 1.17 17.93 -1.60
N ALA A 186 0.97 17.05 -0.62
CA ALA A 186 0.37 17.44 0.65
C ALA A 186 1.23 18.47 1.42
N LEU A 187 2.56 18.33 1.40
CA LEU A 187 3.49 19.31 1.99
C LEU A 187 3.41 20.68 1.30
N ASP A 188 3.15 20.70 -0.01
CA ASP A 188 2.91 21.91 -0.80
C ASP A 188 1.49 22.49 -0.61
N GLY A 189 0.62 21.84 0.18
CA GLY A 189 -0.78 22.20 0.33
C GLY A 189 -1.62 21.94 -0.93
N LYS A 190 -1.20 20.99 -1.77
CA LYS A 190 -1.89 20.60 -3.01
C LYS A 190 -2.55 19.21 -2.83
N PRO A 191 -3.78 19.03 -3.34
CA PRO A 191 -4.49 17.75 -3.27
C PRO A 191 -3.89 16.68 -4.17
#